data_AF-A0A6N8YVG4-F1
#
_entry.id   AF-A0A6N8YVG4-F1
#
_cell.length_a   1.000
_cell.length_b   1.000
_cell.length_c   1.000
_cell.angle_alpha   90.00
_cell.angle_beta   90.00
_cell.angle_gamma   90.00
#
_symmetry.space_group_name_H-M   'P 1'
#
loop_
_entity.id
_entity.type
_entity.pdbx_description
1 polymer ?
#
loop_
_entity_poly.entity_id
_entity_poly.type
_entity_poly.pdbx_seq_one_letter_code
_entity_poly.pdbx_strand_id
1 'polypeptide(L)'
;MHKYALALLGVIAIGLAVVLLQTRSTLDEVTVSRDIAHQEIRELTKEKDAVIALSNEKSTKIASLETEVKNKSEEIEKAAQNIGELESEVSSLNLSLEERHSEIVDLQNINESLGSEIDSNLEEIKSLEEDNELISVKLETSLETNADLERQLMRIGSSLRAANNKIASLEGLEGEYGETIRALRAEISELEEERKAVILEPVRTNFSCTGSMEPKITCLDKGIWNRNWTVDDLVIGAVVSFKDGDSNTAHRIIDTKPGYIKTKGDNTLWSSKNDGWISIDRVNYYLVDLIKNVNMDRAALRNEVNEAWDKFRKFHHQICGDRPSGGCTSSSSNVRRWKELQCAAFTAIYKAKNELYICR
;
A
#
# COMPACT_ATOMS: atom_id res chain seq x y z
N MET A 1 -27.18 21.16 -219.50
CA MET A 1 -26.47 20.65 -218.31
C MET A 1 -26.70 21.45 -217.01
N HIS A 2 -27.58 22.45 -216.96
CA HIS A 2 -27.80 23.25 -215.73
C HIS A 2 -28.80 22.64 -214.71
N LYS A 3 -29.71 21.75 -215.14
CA LYS A 3 -30.75 21.17 -214.27
C LYS A 3 -30.25 20.08 -213.29
N TYR A 4 -29.10 19.45 -213.57
CA TYR A 4 -28.53 18.39 -212.71
C TYR A 4 -27.66 18.94 -211.57
N ALA A 5 -27.05 20.12 -211.73
CA ALA A 5 -26.24 20.75 -210.69
C ALA A 5 -27.10 21.27 -209.51
N LEU A 6 -28.30 21.76 -209.77
CA LEU A 6 -29.26 22.20 -208.74
C LEU A 6 -29.84 21.03 -207.93
N ALA A 7 -30.06 19.87 -208.56
CA ALA A 7 -30.52 18.67 -207.86
C ALA A 7 -29.44 18.08 -206.94
N LEU A 8 -28.18 18.06 -207.38
CA LEU A 8 -27.05 17.58 -206.57
C LEU A 8 -26.78 18.49 -205.35
N LEU A 9 -26.85 19.81 -205.54
CA LEU A 9 -26.74 20.78 -204.45
C LEU A 9 -27.89 20.65 -203.44
N GLY A 10 -29.11 20.36 -203.90
CA GLY A 10 -30.26 20.08 -203.03
C GLY A 10 -30.07 18.82 -202.17
N VAL A 11 -29.58 17.72 -202.77
CA VAL A 11 -29.32 16.47 -202.04
C VAL A 11 -28.17 16.61 -201.04
N ILE A 12 -27.10 17.33 -201.41
CA ILE A 12 -25.98 17.63 -200.50
C ILE A 12 -26.46 18.53 -199.35
N ALA A 13 -27.27 19.56 -199.63
CA ALA A 13 -27.80 20.45 -198.59
C ALA A 13 -28.75 19.71 -197.62
N ILE A 14 -29.59 18.80 -198.11
CA ILE A 14 -30.47 17.98 -197.27
C ILE A 14 -29.67 16.95 -196.48
N GLY A 15 -28.68 16.30 -197.09
CA GLY A 15 -27.78 15.36 -196.40
C GLY A 15 -26.96 16.05 -195.31
N LEU A 16 -26.45 17.26 -195.58
CA LEU A 16 -25.75 18.08 -194.58
C LEU A 16 -26.72 18.51 -193.47
N ALA A 17 -27.96 18.88 -193.80
CA ALA A 17 -28.97 19.24 -192.81
C ALA A 17 -29.35 18.06 -191.92
N VAL A 18 -29.49 16.84 -192.47
CA VAL A 18 -29.78 15.62 -191.70
C VAL A 18 -28.62 15.26 -190.79
N VAL A 19 -27.37 15.33 -191.28
CA VAL A 19 -26.17 15.11 -190.45
C VAL A 19 -26.08 16.19 -189.36
N LEU A 20 -26.35 17.46 -189.68
CA LEU A 20 -26.36 18.55 -188.69
C LEU A 20 -27.50 18.40 -187.68
N LEU A 21 -28.65 17.86 -188.07
CA LEU A 21 -29.78 17.56 -187.17
C LEU A 21 -29.47 16.36 -186.27
N GLN A 22 -28.85 15.30 -186.81
CA GLN A 22 -28.42 14.14 -186.03
C GLN A 22 -27.29 14.50 -185.06
N THR A 23 -26.29 15.27 -185.51
CA THR A 23 -25.22 15.73 -184.61
C THR A 23 -25.76 16.67 -183.54
N ARG A 24 -26.73 17.53 -183.86
CA ARG A 24 -27.41 18.37 -182.87
C ARG A 24 -28.24 17.56 -181.89
N SER A 25 -28.97 16.54 -182.34
CA SER A 25 -29.71 15.64 -181.45
C SER A 25 -28.80 14.86 -180.50
N THR A 26 -27.68 14.32 -181.00
CA THR A 26 -26.69 13.64 -180.14
C THR A 26 -25.99 14.60 -179.21
N LEU A 27 -25.76 15.85 -179.64
CA LEU A 27 -25.17 16.88 -178.80
C LEU A 27 -26.14 17.30 -177.69
N ASP A 28 -27.43 17.46 -178.00
CA ASP A 28 -28.48 17.78 -177.04
C ASP A 28 -28.61 16.63 -176.01
N GLU A 29 -28.61 15.37 -176.44
CA GLU A 29 -28.62 14.19 -175.56
C GLU A 29 -27.38 14.12 -174.64
N VAL A 30 -26.19 14.37 -175.20
CA VAL A 30 -24.95 14.47 -174.42
C VAL A 30 -24.99 15.64 -173.44
N THR A 31 -25.58 16.79 -173.81
CA THR A 31 -25.71 17.92 -172.88
C THR A 31 -26.68 17.63 -171.74
N VAL A 32 -27.82 16.99 -172.02
CA VAL A 32 -28.79 16.58 -170.98
C VAL A 32 -28.15 15.56 -170.03
N SER A 33 -27.46 14.55 -170.58
CA SER A 33 -26.76 13.54 -169.77
C SER A 33 -25.64 14.16 -168.92
N ARG A 34 -24.84 15.08 -169.48
CA ARG A 34 -23.83 15.83 -168.74
C ARG A 34 -24.44 16.67 -167.62
N ASP A 35 -25.55 17.34 -167.88
CA ASP A 35 -26.19 18.21 -166.90
C ASP A 35 -26.82 17.41 -165.74
N ILE A 36 -27.38 16.22 -166.02
CA ILE A 36 -27.82 15.25 -165.01
C ILE A 36 -26.64 14.76 -164.18
N ALA A 37 -25.54 14.33 -164.81
CA ALA A 37 -24.34 13.89 -164.11
C ALA A 37 -23.75 15.03 -163.24
N HIS A 38 -23.74 16.27 -163.74
CA HIS A 38 -23.35 17.43 -162.95
C HIS A 38 -24.30 17.72 -161.78
N GLN A 39 -25.58 17.40 -161.90
CA GLN A 39 -26.52 17.51 -160.79
C GLN A 39 -26.29 16.43 -159.73
N GLU A 40 -26.10 15.17 -160.12
CA GLU A 40 -25.75 14.07 -159.21
C GLU A 40 -24.42 14.32 -158.49
N ILE A 41 -23.39 14.77 -159.21
CA ILE A 41 -22.10 15.13 -158.62
C ILE A 41 -22.28 16.25 -157.58
N ARG A 42 -23.14 17.24 -157.84
CA ARG A 42 -23.42 18.33 -156.88
C ARG A 42 -24.12 17.82 -155.62
N GLU A 43 -25.11 16.94 -155.75
CA GLU A 43 -25.81 16.36 -154.60
C GLU A 43 -24.90 15.43 -153.78
N LEU A 44 -24.13 14.55 -154.43
CA LEU A 44 -23.14 13.71 -153.76
C LEU A 44 -22.05 14.54 -153.09
N THR A 45 -21.64 15.68 -153.68
CA THR A 45 -20.68 16.59 -153.04
C THR A 45 -21.28 17.21 -151.78
N LYS A 46 -22.54 17.65 -151.80
CA LYS A 46 -23.23 18.16 -150.59
C LYS A 46 -23.33 17.09 -149.51
N GLU A 47 -23.69 15.87 -149.86
CA GLU A 47 -23.79 14.76 -148.90
C GLU A 47 -22.43 14.42 -148.30
N LYS A 48 -21.38 14.34 -149.14
CA LYS A 48 -20.00 14.15 -148.67
C LYS A 48 -19.58 15.26 -147.70
N ASP A 49 -19.86 16.52 -148.04
CA ASP A 49 -19.50 17.66 -147.18
C ASP A 49 -20.27 17.63 -145.85
N ALA A 50 -21.54 17.21 -145.85
CA ALA A 50 -22.34 17.01 -144.64
C ALA A 50 -21.79 15.86 -143.76
N VAL A 51 -21.38 14.75 -144.37
CA VAL A 51 -20.73 13.63 -143.67
C VAL A 51 -19.38 14.06 -143.08
N ILE A 52 -18.58 14.83 -143.81
CA ILE A 52 -17.31 15.39 -143.31
C ILE A 52 -17.58 16.32 -142.12
N ALA A 53 -18.59 17.19 -142.20
CA ALA A 53 -18.95 18.09 -141.11
C ALA A 53 -19.37 17.30 -139.85
N LEU A 54 -20.24 16.30 -139.98
CA LEU A 54 -20.64 15.43 -138.87
C LEU A 54 -19.47 14.62 -138.31
N SER A 55 -18.57 14.13 -139.18
CA SER A 55 -17.37 13.43 -138.76
C SER A 55 -16.44 14.34 -137.95
N ASN A 56 -16.28 15.60 -138.37
CA ASN A 56 -15.48 16.59 -137.66
C ASN A 56 -16.11 16.94 -136.31
N GLU A 57 -17.43 17.14 -136.23
CA GLU A 57 -18.15 17.39 -134.98
C GLU A 57 -18.02 16.21 -133.99
N LYS A 58 -18.15 14.98 -134.48
CA LYS A 58 -17.94 13.79 -133.64
C LYS A 58 -16.49 13.68 -133.18
N SER A 59 -15.53 13.96 -134.06
CA SER A 59 -14.10 13.94 -133.72
C SER A 59 -13.77 14.96 -132.63
N THR A 60 -14.29 16.19 -132.72
CA THR A 60 -14.10 17.20 -131.67
C THR A 60 -14.80 16.81 -130.37
N LYS A 61 -15.99 16.21 -130.43
CA LYS A 61 -16.68 15.71 -129.22
C LYS A 61 -15.93 14.56 -128.55
N ILE A 62 -15.38 13.63 -129.33
CA ILE A 62 -14.54 12.53 -128.82
C ILE A 62 -13.30 13.10 -128.13
N ALA A 63 -12.57 14.01 -128.78
CA ALA A 63 -11.39 14.63 -128.17
C ALA A 63 -11.72 15.38 -126.86
N SER A 64 -12.88 16.05 -126.80
CA SER A 64 -13.36 16.70 -125.58
C SER A 64 -13.66 15.69 -124.46
N LEU A 65 -14.31 14.56 -124.77
CA LEU A 65 -14.63 13.52 -123.79
C LEU A 65 -13.37 12.78 -123.33
N GLU A 66 -12.41 12.52 -124.21
CA GLU A 66 -11.11 11.95 -123.85
C GLU A 66 -10.36 12.84 -122.85
N THR A 67 -10.41 14.16 -123.07
CA THR A 67 -9.82 15.13 -122.13
C THR A 67 -10.55 15.10 -120.78
N GLU A 68 -11.88 15.04 -120.78
CA GLU A 68 -12.68 14.97 -119.55
C GLU A 68 -12.42 13.69 -118.76
N VAL A 69 -12.36 12.54 -119.45
CA VAL A 69 -12.04 11.23 -118.84
C VAL A 69 -10.64 11.26 -118.23
N LYS A 70 -9.65 11.83 -118.94
CA LYS A 70 -8.30 11.98 -118.40
C LYS A 70 -8.30 12.82 -117.12
N ASN A 71 -8.95 13.98 -117.12
CA ASN A 71 -9.03 14.84 -115.95
C ASN A 71 -9.73 14.14 -114.77
N LYS A 72 -10.80 13.39 -115.03
CA LYS A 72 -11.49 12.61 -114.00
C LYS A 72 -10.63 11.47 -113.45
N SER A 73 -9.82 10.83 -114.30
CA SER A 73 -8.85 9.82 -113.86
C SER A 73 -7.82 10.43 -112.91
N GLU A 74 -7.28 11.60 -113.23
CA GLU A 74 -6.33 12.32 -112.36
C GLU A 74 -6.97 12.77 -111.03
N GLU A 75 -8.25 13.18 -111.05
CA GLU A 75 -9.01 13.49 -109.83
C GLU A 75 -9.22 12.26 -108.95
N ILE A 76 -9.54 11.10 -109.54
CA ILE A 76 -9.72 9.83 -108.83
C ILE A 76 -8.39 9.37 -108.21
N GLU A 77 -7.28 9.46 -108.93
CA GLU A 77 -5.96 9.12 -108.38
C GLU A 77 -5.58 9.99 -107.18
N LYS A 78 -5.83 11.29 -107.24
CA LYS A 78 -5.61 12.20 -106.10
C LYS A 78 -6.52 11.87 -104.92
N ALA A 79 -7.79 11.58 -105.17
CA ALA A 79 -8.71 11.18 -104.11
C ALA A 79 -8.27 9.87 -103.44
N ALA A 80 -7.80 8.89 -104.21
CA ALA A 80 -7.28 7.63 -103.69
C ALA A 80 -6.03 7.82 -102.84
N GLN A 81 -5.11 8.71 -103.25
CA GLN A 81 -3.93 9.08 -102.45
C GLN A 81 -4.34 9.72 -101.11
N ASN A 82 -5.24 10.69 -101.13
CA ASN A 82 -5.73 11.34 -99.91
C ASN A 82 -6.42 10.34 -98.96
N ILE A 83 -7.18 9.38 -99.50
CA ILE A 83 -7.80 8.31 -98.69
C ILE A 83 -6.71 7.48 -98.02
N GLY A 84 -5.68 7.06 -98.75
CA GLY A 84 -4.57 6.30 -98.16
C GLY A 84 -3.82 7.06 -97.07
N GLU A 85 -3.63 8.37 -97.23
CA GLU A 85 -3.03 9.23 -96.19
C GLU A 85 -3.91 9.29 -94.94
N LEU A 86 -5.22 9.50 -95.10
CA LEU A 86 -6.18 9.53 -93.99
C LEU A 86 -6.30 8.18 -93.28
N GLU A 87 -6.29 7.06 -94.00
CA GLU A 87 -6.29 5.72 -93.41
C GLU A 87 -5.05 5.47 -92.54
N SER A 88 -3.90 5.95 -92.99
CA SER A 88 -2.64 5.90 -92.23
C SER A 88 -2.72 6.77 -90.97
N GLU A 89 -3.25 7.99 -91.07
CA GLU A 89 -3.44 8.89 -89.93
C GLU A 89 -4.41 8.31 -88.89
N VAL A 90 -5.55 7.77 -89.33
CA VAL A 90 -6.53 7.10 -88.46
C VAL A 90 -5.90 5.90 -87.74
N SER A 91 -5.08 5.11 -88.44
CA SER A 91 -4.38 3.98 -87.83
C SER A 91 -3.41 4.42 -86.74
N SER A 92 -2.64 5.49 -86.99
CA SER A 92 -1.72 6.09 -86.01
C SER A 92 -2.47 6.64 -84.78
N LEU A 93 -3.58 7.35 -84.99
CA LEU A 93 -4.40 7.87 -83.91
C LEU A 93 -5.02 6.76 -83.06
N ASN A 94 -5.46 5.67 -83.66
CA ASN A 94 -5.99 4.52 -82.92
C ASN A 94 -4.93 3.88 -82.02
N LEU A 95 -3.71 3.68 -82.52
CA LEU A 95 -2.60 3.18 -81.71
C LEU A 95 -2.30 4.12 -80.53
N SER A 96 -2.25 5.43 -80.77
CA SER A 96 -2.03 6.40 -79.70
C SER A 96 -3.16 6.41 -78.67
N LEU A 97 -4.40 6.22 -79.12
CA LEU A 97 -5.57 6.12 -78.24
C LEU A 97 -5.50 4.87 -77.35
N GLU A 98 -5.11 3.73 -77.90
CA GLU A 98 -4.90 2.49 -77.14
C GLU A 98 -3.78 2.64 -76.09
N GLU A 99 -2.66 3.26 -76.45
CA GLU A 99 -1.56 3.55 -75.52
C GLU A 99 -2.04 4.44 -74.35
N ARG A 100 -2.77 5.52 -74.66
CA ARG A 100 -3.33 6.42 -73.64
C ARG A 100 -4.38 5.75 -72.78
N HIS A 101 -5.18 4.85 -73.35
CA HIS A 101 -6.14 4.08 -72.58
C HIS A 101 -5.42 3.15 -71.58
N SER A 102 -4.34 2.49 -72.00
CA SER A 102 -3.51 1.68 -71.11
C SER A 102 -2.92 2.51 -69.97
N GLU A 103 -2.36 3.70 -70.27
CA GLU A 103 -1.79 4.60 -69.27
C GLU A 103 -2.84 5.06 -68.25
N ILE A 104 -4.07 5.35 -68.69
CA ILE A 104 -5.18 5.70 -67.78
C ILE A 104 -5.50 4.55 -66.82
N VAL A 105 -5.55 3.31 -67.33
CA VAL A 105 -5.81 2.13 -66.49
C VAL A 105 -4.70 1.93 -65.46
N ASP A 106 -3.44 2.10 -65.85
CA ASP A 106 -2.30 1.99 -64.93
C ASP A 106 -2.35 3.06 -63.84
N LEU A 107 -2.67 4.31 -64.21
CA LEU A 107 -2.84 5.40 -63.24
C LEU A 107 -4.01 5.17 -62.29
N GLN A 108 -5.12 4.59 -62.77
CA GLN A 108 -6.26 4.21 -61.92
C GLN A 108 -5.83 3.17 -60.89
N ASN A 109 -5.12 2.12 -61.31
CA ASN A 109 -4.61 1.08 -60.41
C ASN A 109 -3.65 1.64 -59.35
N ILE A 110 -2.76 2.57 -59.75
CA ILE A 110 -1.86 3.26 -58.81
C ILE A 110 -2.67 4.08 -57.81
N ASN A 111 -3.67 4.83 -58.27
CA ASN A 111 -4.49 5.66 -57.41
C ASN A 111 -5.31 4.84 -56.41
N GLU A 112 -5.82 3.67 -56.81
CA GLU A 112 -6.50 2.74 -55.91
C GLU A 112 -5.54 2.17 -54.85
N SER A 113 -4.32 1.78 -55.25
CA SER A 113 -3.29 1.30 -54.32
C SER A 113 -2.92 2.38 -53.29
N LEU A 114 -2.71 3.62 -53.74
CA LEU A 114 -2.41 4.74 -52.86
C LEU A 114 -3.58 5.06 -51.92
N GLY A 115 -4.82 4.97 -52.40
CA GLY A 115 -6.02 5.10 -51.57
C GLY A 115 -6.04 4.07 -50.43
N SER A 116 -5.77 2.80 -50.74
CA SER A 116 -5.70 1.74 -49.73
C SER A 116 -4.57 1.95 -48.72
N GLU A 117 -3.42 2.47 -49.16
CA GLU A 117 -2.29 2.76 -48.27
C GLU A 117 -2.62 3.94 -47.33
N ILE A 118 -3.29 4.98 -47.84
CA ILE A 118 -3.78 6.10 -47.03
C ILE A 118 -4.75 5.61 -45.96
N ASP A 119 -5.72 4.77 -46.31
CA ASP A 119 -6.70 4.23 -45.36
C ASP A 119 -6.02 3.41 -44.25
N SER A 120 -5.05 2.56 -44.61
CA SER A 120 -4.25 1.79 -43.65
C SER A 120 -3.47 2.70 -42.70
N ASN A 121 -2.82 3.75 -43.23
CA ASN A 121 -2.05 4.68 -42.41
C ASN A 121 -2.96 5.50 -41.47
N LEU A 122 -4.18 5.83 -41.90
CA LEU A 122 -5.16 6.50 -41.04
C LEU A 122 -5.62 5.62 -39.87
N GLU A 123 -5.81 4.32 -40.10
CA GLU A 123 -6.11 3.37 -39.03
C GLU A 123 -4.95 3.25 -38.03
N GLU A 124 -3.70 3.20 -38.51
CA GLU A 124 -2.51 3.18 -37.66
C GLU A 124 -2.38 4.45 -36.80
N ILE A 125 -2.57 5.64 -37.41
CA ILE A 125 -2.56 6.92 -36.69
C ILE A 125 -3.59 6.91 -35.57
N LYS A 126 -4.82 6.47 -35.86
CA LYS A 126 -5.88 6.40 -34.85
C LYS A 126 -5.51 5.48 -33.68
N SER A 127 -4.93 4.32 -33.96
CA SER A 127 -4.46 3.40 -32.91
C SER A 127 -3.37 4.04 -32.05
N LEU A 128 -2.43 4.78 -32.65
CA LEU A 128 -1.36 5.47 -31.94
C LEU A 128 -1.87 6.63 -31.08
N GLU A 129 -2.92 7.33 -31.52
CA GLU A 129 -3.60 8.35 -30.73
C GLU A 129 -4.26 7.75 -29.47
N GLU A 130 -4.97 6.64 -29.63
CA GLU A 130 -5.58 5.91 -28.50
C GLU A 130 -4.52 5.41 -27.50
N ASP A 131 -3.40 4.89 -27.98
CA ASP A 131 -2.28 4.46 -27.13
C ASP A 131 -1.63 5.63 -26.37
N ASN A 132 -1.45 6.79 -27.02
CA ASN A 132 -0.89 7.98 -26.38
C ASN A 132 -1.82 8.53 -25.29
N GLU A 133 -3.14 8.48 -25.49
CA GLU A 133 -4.11 8.86 -24.46
C GLU A 133 -4.00 7.92 -23.25
N LEU A 134 -3.94 6.61 -23.48
CA LEU A 134 -3.77 5.62 -22.41
C LEU A 134 -2.46 5.82 -21.64
N ILE A 135 -1.35 6.09 -22.34
CA ILE A 135 -0.05 6.37 -21.71
C ILE A 135 -0.14 7.63 -20.84
N SER A 136 -0.80 8.68 -21.33
CA SER A 136 -0.98 9.93 -20.58
C SER A 136 -1.75 9.71 -19.27
N VAL A 137 -2.85 8.95 -19.31
CA VAL A 137 -3.62 8.58 -18.11
C VAL A 137 -2.79 7.76 -17.12
N LYS A 138 -2.01 6.78 -17.61
CA LYS A 138 -1.11 5.98 -16.79
C LYS A 138 -0.02 6.82 -16.13
N LEU A 139 0.50 7.82 -16.85
CA LEU A 139 1.52 8.74 -16.32
C LEU A 139 0.93 9.60 -15.21
N GLU A 140 -0.25 10.18 -15.41
CA GLU A 140 -0.93 11.00 -14.39
C GLU A 140 -1.21 10.19 -13.11
N THR A 141 -1.74 8.97 -13.26
CA THR A 141 -1.97 8.06 -12.14
C THR A 141 -0.65 7.77 -11.38
N SER A 142 0.43 7.53 -12.12
CA SER A 142 1.75 7.25 -11.51
C SER A 142 2.29 8.45 -10.74
N LEU A 143 2.13 9.67 -11.28
CA LEU A 143 2.52 10.91 -10.59
C LEU A 143 1.72 11.10 -9.29
N GLU A 144 0.42 10.82 -9.30
CA GLU A 144 -0.41 10.90 -8.10
C GLU A 144 0.03 9.88 -7.03
N THR A 145 0.33 8.64 -7.43
CA THR A 145 0.84 7.63 -6.49
C THR A 145 2.19 8.03 -5.88
N ASN A 146 3.10 8.61 -6.67
CA ASN A 146 4.38 9.11 -6.17
C ASN A 146 4.18 10.25 -5.16
N ALA A 147 3.29 11.20 -5.46
CA ALA A 147 2.98 12.30 -4.55
C ALA A 147 2.39 11.80 -3.23
N ASP A 148 1.60 10.72 -3.24
CA ASP A 148 1.11 10.09 -2.01
C ASP A 148 2.23 9.38 -1.24
N LEU A 149 3.09 8.63 -1.91
CA LEU A 149 4.25 7.99 -1.29
C LEU A 149 5.19 9.00 -0.62
N GLU A 150 5.44 10.14 -1.25
CA GLU A 150 6.22 11.24 -0.65
C GLU A 150 5.56 11.78 0.63
N ARG A 151 4.23 11.95 0.63
CA ARG A 151 3.48 12.34 1.83
C ARG A 151 3.59 11.29 2.93
N GLN A 152 3.52 10.00 2.58
CA GLN A 152 3.69 8.91 3.55
C GLN A 152 5.10 8.91 4.16
N LEU A 153 6.15 9.08 3.35
CA LEU A 153 7.53 9.19 3.83
C LEU A 153 7.71 10.36 4.80
N MET A 154 7.10 11.51 4.52
CA MET A 154 7.15 12.66 5.43
C MET A 154 6.49 12.37 6.79
N ARG A 155 5.37 11.66 6.82
CA ARG A 155 4.69 11.23 8.07
C ARG A 155 5.52 10.21 8.85
N ILE A 156 6.16 9.27 8.17
CA ILE A 156 7.07 8.30 8.80
C ILE A 156 8.27 9.04 9.38
N GLY A 157 8.86 9.97 8.63
CA GLY A 157 10.00 10.78 9.06
C GLY A 157 9.70 11.61 10.32
N SER A 158 8.51 12.22 10.42
CA SER A 158 8.11 12.95 11.63
C SER A 158 7.88 12.03 12.82
N SER A 159 7.24 10.87 12.60
CA SER A 159 7.01 9.86 13.64
C SER A 159 8.33 9.30 14.17
N LEU A 160 9.30 9.04 13.30
CA LEU A 160 10.64 8.57 13.67
C LEU A 160 11.37 9.60 14.53
N ARG A 161 11.33 10.89 14.17
CA ARG A 161 11.92 11.97 14.99
C ARG A 161 11.26 12.04 16.37
N ALA A 162 9.94 11.94 16.44
CA ALA A 162 9.23 11.95 17.72
C ALA A 162 9.62 10.74 18.59
N ALA A 163 9.73 9.55 18.00
CA ALA A 163 10.20 8.35 18.69
C ALA A 163 11.63 8.51 19.22
N ASN A 164 12.56 9.04 18.41
CA ASN A 164 13.93 9.29 18.82
C ASN A 164 14.03 10.28 19.98
N ASN A 165 13.25 11.36 19.96
CA ASN A 165 13.19 12.31 21.08
C ASN A 165 12.69 11.64 22.36
N LYS A 166 11.72 10.72 22.25
CA LYS A 166 11.22 9.95 23.40
C LYS A 166 12.26 8.98 23.94
N ILE A 167 13.02 8.31 23.07
CA ILE A 167 14.15 7.46 23.47
C ILE A 167 15.17 8.29 24.25
N ALA A 168 15.62 9.42 23.70
CA ALA A 168 16.58 10.29 24.38
C ALA A 168 16.08 10.78 25.75
N SER A 169 14.78 11.06 25.88
CA SER A 169 14.18 11.44 27.17
C SER A 169 14.18 10.28 28.17
N LEU A 170 13.91 9.06 27.71
CA LEU A 170 13.93 7.86 28.56
C LEU A 170 15.34 7.50 29.00
N GLU A 171 16.34 7.61 28.11
CA GLU A 171 17.76 7.42 28.45
C GLU A 171 18.22 8.43 29.51
N GLY A 172 17.76 9.67 29.44
CA GLY A 172 17.99 10.69 30.48
C GLY A 172 17.43 10.27 31.84
N LEU A 173 16.16 9.83 31.88
CA LEU A 173 15.53 9.33 33.11
C LEU A 173 16.22 8.08 33.67
N GLU A 174 16.65 7.17 32.81
CA GLU A 174 17.43 5.99 33.23
C GLU A 174 18.74 6.40 33.92
N GLY A 175 19.42 7.43 33.38
CA GLY A 175 20.59 8.05 34.01
C GLY A 175 20.31 8.60 35.41
N GLU A 176 19.25 9.39 35.56
CA GLU A 176 18.81 9.98 36.83
C GLU A 176 18.45 8.90 37.88
N TYR A 177 17.70 7.88 37.46
CA TYR A 177 17.37 6.75 38.35
C TYR A 177 18.63 5.96 38.74
N GLY A 178 19.56 5.77 37.81
CA GLY A 178 20.85 5.13 38.07
C GLY A 178 21.70 5.89 39.10
N GLU A 179 21.69 7.22 39.06
CA GLU A 179 22.32 8.07 40.09
C GLU A 179 21.63 7.95 41.44
N THR A 180 20.31 8.02 41.46
CA THR A 180 19.50 7.88 42.68
C THR A 180 19.75 6.54 43.37
N ILE A 181 19.76 5.44 42.61
CA ILE A 181 20.06 4.10 43.14
C ILE A 181 21.47 4.04 43.73
N ARG A 182 22.47 4.66 43.08
CA ARG A 182 23.84 4.72 43.60
C ARG A 182 23.90 5.50 44.92
N ALA A 183 23.23 6.65 45.00
CA ALA A 183 23.17 7.46 46.21
C ALA A 183 22.51 6.71 47.37
N LEU A 184 21.33 6.11 47.13
CA LEU A 184 20.62 5.32 48.14
C LEU A 184 21.43 4.10 48.61
N ARG A 185 22.16 3.43 47.71
CA ARG A 185 23.05 2.32 48.09
C ARG A 185 24.19 2.79 49.00
N ALA A 186 24.75 3.97 48.75
CA ALA A 186 25.78 4.55 49.61
C ALA A 186 25.22 4.87 51.00
N GLU A 187 24.05 5.51 51.06
CA GLU A 187 23.35 5.83 52.31
C GLU A 187 23.02 4.58 53.13
N ILE A 188 22.50 3.53 52.50
CA ILE A 188 22.25 2.23 53.16
C ILE A 188 23.56 1.67 53.73
N SER A 189 24.66 1.73 52.98
CA SER A 189 25.96 1.23 53.46
C SER A 189 26.46 2.02 54.67
N GLU A 190 26.27 3.33 54.72
CA GLU A 190 26.62 4.17 55.88
C GLU A 190 25.77 3.81 57.10
N LEU A 191 24.44 3.72 56.93
CA LEU A 191 23.52 3.33 57.99
C LEU A 191 23.78 1.92 58.52
N GLU A 192 24.18 0.98 57.66
CA GLU A 192 24.55 -0.37 58.08
C GLU A 192 25.83 -0.39 58.94
N GLU A 193 26.81 0.44 58.63
CA GLU A 193 28.02 0.59 59.45
C GLU A 193 27.72 1.28 60.79
N GLU A 194 26.90 2.33 60.79
CA GLU A 194 26.41 2.96 62.04
C GLU A 194 25.66 1.96 62.92
N ARG A 195 24.77 1.15 62.32
CA ARG A 195 24.04 0.10 63.05
C ARG A 195 24.97 -0.96 63.62
N LYS A 196 26.01 -1.37 62.89
CA LYS A 196 27.01 -2.33 63.41
C LYS A 196 27.79 -1.76 64.60
N ALA A 197 27.96 -0.45 64.73
CA ALA A 197 28.57 0.13 65.93
C ALA A 197 27.66 -0.04 67.18
N VAL A 198 26.35 -0.18 66.99
CA VAL A 198 25.35 -0.42 68.03
C VAL A 198 25.06 -1.93 68.17
N ILE A 199 26.08 -2.73 68.48
CA ILE A 199 25.85 -4.15 68.81
C ILE A 199 25.26 -4.25 70.21
N LEU A 200 23.95 -4.42 70.29
CA LEU A 200 23.26 -4.94 71.47
C LEU A 200 23.66 -6.41 71.62
N GLU A 201 24.55 -6.74 72.55
CA GLU A 201 24.78 -8.14 72.94
C GLU A 201 23.52 -8.67 73.65
N PRO A 202 22.73 -9.57 73.05
CA PRO A 202 21.53 -10.07 73.70
C PRO A 202 21.92 -11.03 74.82
N VAL A 203 22.00 -10.50 76.04
CA VAL A 203 22.28 -11.30 77.23
C VAL A 203 21.01 -12.04 77.62
N ARG A 204 20.91 -13.32 77.25
CA ARG A 204 19.79 -14.18 77.67
C ARG A 204 20.00 -14.63 79.12
N THR A 205 19.70 -13.77 80.08
CA THR A 205 19.68 -14.15 81.50
C THR A 205 18.26 -14.50 81.94
N ASN A 206 18.15 -15.57 82.73
CA ASN A 206 16.93 -15.85 83.48
C ASN A 206 16.87 -14.84 84.63
N PHE A 207 15.77 -14.08 84.73
CA PHE A 207 15.52 -13.18 85.87
C PHE A 207 14.49 -13.82 86.82
N SER A 208 14.63 -13.51 88.11
CA SER A 208 13.64 -13.91 89.11
C SER A 208 12.46 -12.95 89.07
N CYS A 209 11.26 -13.47 88.82
CA CYS A 209 10.05 -12.65 88.83
C CYS A 209 9.49 -12.65 90.24
N THR A 210 9.63 -11.53 90.92
CA THR A 210 8.92 -11.29 92.16
C THR A 210 7.48 -10.90 91.78
N GLY A 211 6.47 -11.52 92.41
CA GLY A 211 5.08 -11.57 91.94
C GLY A 211 4.30 -10.25 91.89
N SER A 212 4.96 -9.09 91.90
CA SER A 212 4.32 -7.77 92.01
C SER A 212 4.96 -6.74 91.08
N MET A 213 5.09 -7.07 89.80
CA MET A 213 5.67 -6.15 88.80
C MET A 213 4.63 -5.73 87.77
N GLU A 214 4.47 -4.42 87.62
CA GLU A 214 3.69 -3.80 86.53
C GLU A 214 4.65 -3.14 85.54
N PRO A 215 4.47 -3.35 84.21
CA PRO A 215 3.59 -4.32 83.59
C PRO A 215 4.00 -5.73 84.01
N LYS A 216 3.05 -6.66 83.96
CA LYS A 216 3.22 -8.07 84.37
C LYS A 216 4.29 -8.75 83.52
N ILE A 217 5.56 -8.47 83.81
CA ILE A 217 6.69 -9.26 83.37
C ILE A 217 6.62 -10.53 84.20
N THR A 218 6.47 -11.65 83.51
CA THR A 218 6.31 -12.96 84.12
C THR A 218 7.53 -13.81 83.82
N CYS A 219 7.68 -14.93 84.54
CA CYS A 219 8.79 -15.86 84.31
C CYS A 219 8.65 -16.66 83.01
N LEU A 220 7.68 -16.28 82.18
CA LEU A 220 7.43 -16.80 80.85
C LEU A 220 7.98 -15.86 79.77
N ASP A 221 8.37 -14.64 80.15
CA ASP A 221 8.89 -13.64 79.23
C ASP A 221 10.41 -13.72 79.20
N LYS A 222 11.02 -13.39 78.05
CA LYS A 222 12.47 -13.21 77.92
C LYS A 222 12.76 -11.77 77.61
N GLY A 223 13.66 -11.17 78.37
CA GLY A 223 14.17 -9.84 78.08
C GLY A 223 15.34 -9.89 77.10
N ILE A 224 15.37 -8.95 76.16
CA ILE A 224 16.57 -8.54 75.46
C ILE A 224 17.15 -7.37 76.24
N TRP A 225 18.37 -7.55 76.72
CA TRP A 225 19.02 -6.65 77.67
C TRP A 225 20.19 -5.95 77.00
N ASN A 226 20.30 -4.64 77.18
CA ASN A 226 21.47 -3.86 76.82
C ASN A 226 22.41 -3.74 78.04
N ARG A 227 23.71 -3.99 77.81
CA ARG A 227 24.80 -3.75 78.77
C ARG A 227 25.48 -2.40 78.56
N ASN A 228 25.45 -1.88 77.34
CA ASN A 228 26.04 -0.61 76.96
C ASN A 228 24.96 0.47 77.02
N TRP A 229 24.51 0.77 78.24
CA TRP A 229 23.58 1.85 78.53
C TRP A 229 24.31 2.99 79.24
N THR A 230 23.78 4.20 79.09
CA THR A 230 24.25 5.44 79.71
C THR A 230 23.19 5.94 80.68
N VAL A 231 23.56 6.84 81.60
CA VAL A 231 22.63 7.40 82.59
C VAL A 231 21.39 8.02 81.93
N ASP A 232 21.55 8.58 80.72
CA ASP A 232 20.47 9.22 79.96
C ASP A 232 19.43 8.22 79.43
N ASP A 233 19.76 6.92 79.38
CA ASP A 233 18.82 5.86 78.99
C ASP A 233 17.85 5.49 80.13
N LEU A 234 18.12 5.89 81.37
CA LEU A 234 17.34 5.53 82.55
C LEU A 234 16.14 6.46 82.76
N VAL A 235 15.09 6.27 81.97
CA VAL A 235 13.86 7.04 82.08
C VAL A 235 12.84 6.41 83.04
N ILE A 236 11.99 7.25 83.66
CA ILE A 236 10.85 6.76 84.45
C ILE A 236 9.99 5.85 83.57
N GLY A 237 9.68 4.66 84.08
CA GLY A 237 8.95 3.61 83.36
C GLY A 237 9.84 2.60 82.64
N ALA A 238 11.15 2.85 82.50
CA ALA A 238 12.08 1.84 82.01
C ALA A 238 12.18 0.66 82.97
N VAL A 239 12.55 -0.51 82.44
CA VAL A 239 12.80 -1.71 83.25
C VAL A 239 14.28 -1.98 83.26
N VAL A 240 14.83 -2.03 84.46
CA VAL A 240 16.25 -2.27 84.70
C VAL A 240 16.43 -3.50 85.53
N SER A 241 17.50 -4.23 85.31
CA SER A 241 17.93 -5.29 86.19
C SER A 241 19.05 -4.79 87.07
N PHE A 242 18.94 -4.99 88.38
CA PHE A 242 20.06 -4.86 89.31
C PHE A 242 20.18 -6.13 90.15
N LYS A 243 21.33 -6.33 90.78
CA LYS A 243 21.57 -7.52 91.61
C LYS A 243 20.90 -7.36 92.97
N ASP A 244 19.95 -8.24 93.27
CA ASP A 244 19.39 -8.44 94.61
C ASP A 244 19.83 -9.83 95.11
N GLY A 245 20.85 -9.84 95.98
CA GLY A 245 21.56 -11.07 96.37
C GLY A 245 22.29 -11.74 95.20
N ASP A 246 21.94 -12.99 94.91
CA ASP A 246 22.47 -13.77 93.77
C ASP A 246 21.56 -13.76 92.53
N SER A 247 20.40 -13.10 92.63
CA SER A 247 19.44 -13.01 91.54
C SER A 247 19.46 -11.65 90.85
N ASN A 248 19.34 -11.69 89.52
CA ASN A 248 19.03 -10.51 88.73
C ASN A 248 17.51 -10.33 88.73
N THR A 249 17.04 -9.24 89.34
CA THR A 249 15.62 -8.93 89.43
C THR A 249 15.33 -7.71 88.57
N ALA A 250 14.27 -7.79 87.76
CA ALA A 250 13.91 -6.78 86.78
C ALA A 250 12.91 -5.78 87.37
N HIS A 251 13.30 -4.55 87.63
CA HIS A 251 12.46 -3.56 88.28
C HIS A 251 12.10 -2.38 87.37
N ARG A 252 10.85 -1.91 87.46
CA ARG A 252 10.42 -0.68 86.78
C ARG A 252 10.87 0.54 87.58
N ILE A 253 11.55 1.47 86.92
CA ILE A 253 11.87 2.79 87.46
C ILE A 253 10.58 3.60 87.63
N ILE A 254 10.37 4.17 88.81
CA ILE A 254 9.23 5.05 89.11
C ILE A 254 9.66 6.49 89.42
N ASP A 255 10.93 6.69 89.77
CA ASP A 255 11.49 8.01 90.05
C ASP A 255 13.01 7.98 89.84
N THR A 256 13.61 9.13 89.58
CA THR A 256 15.05 9.27 89.26
C THR A 256 15.61 10.55 89.86
N LYS A 257 16.85 10.50 90.34
CA LYS A 257 17.63 11.68 90.73
C LYS A 257 19.11 11.46 90.36
N PRO A 258 19.97 12.49 90.36
CA PRO A 258 21.37 12.33 89.97
C PRO A 258 22.05 11.19 90.73
N GLY A 259 22.50 10.16 90.01
CA GLY A 259 23.17 8.97 90.55
C GLY A 259 22.27 7.89 91.15
N TYR A 260 20.94 8.07 91.21
CA TYR A 260 20.02 7.13 91.84
C TYR A 260 18.68 6.97 91.11
N ILE A 261 18.12 5.75 91.18
CA ILE A 261 16.78 5.41 90.71
C ILE A 261 15.93 4.89 91.86
N LYS A 262 14.62 5.07 91.76
CA LYS A 262 13.63 4.44 92.63
C LYS A 262 12.80 3.49 91.79
N THR A 263 12.48 2.32 92.32
CA THR A 263 11.74 1.31 91.58
C THR A 263 10.46 0.86 92.28
N LYS A 264 9.50 0.33 91.51
CA LYS A 264 8.24 -0.24 92.02
C LYS A 264 8.48 -1.70 92.48
N GLY A 265 8.24 -2.01 93.75
CA GLY A 265 8.33 -3.37 94.30
C GLY A 265 8.75 -3.39 95.77
N ASP A 266 8.58 -4.55 96.43
CA ASP A 266 9.00 -4.80 97.82
C ASP A 266 10.52 -4.67 97.99
N ASN A 267 11.02 -3.44 98.14
CA ASN A 267 12.41 -3.16 98.53
C ASN A 267 12.59 -3.25 100.06
N THR A 268 11.69 -3.98 100.75
CA THR A 268 11.61 -4.09 102.20
C THR A 268 12.83 -4.80 102.81
N LEU A 269 13.65 -5.48 102.00
CA LEU A 269 14.87 -6.16 102.46
C LEU A 269 16.10 -5.24 102.57
N TRP A 270 16.08 -4.02 102.00
CA TRP A 270 17.25 -3.12 101.99
C TRP A 270 16.99 -1.72 102.56
N SER A 271 15.74 -1.37 102.84
CA SER A 271 15.39 -0.08 103.45
C SER A 271 15.42 -0.13 104.98
N SER A 272 16.62 -0.09 105.56
CA SER A 272 16.77 0.51 106.90
C SER A 272 17.52 1.84 106.88
N LYS A 273 18.05 2.31 105.72
CA LYS A 273 18.85 3.55 105.68
C LYS A 273 18.64 4.55 104.52
N ASN A 274 17.92 4.25 103.43
CA ASN A 274 17.89 5.15 102.23
C ASN A 274 16.57 5.18 101.42
N ASP A 275 15.40 5.18 102.09
CA ASP A 275 14.07 5.46 101.49
C ASP A 275 13.72 4.76 100.14
N GLY A 276 14.35 3.61 99.86
CA GLY A 276 14.13 2.82 98.65
C GLY A 276 14.86 3.31 97.38
N TRP A 277 15.85 4.20 97.49
CA TRP A 277 16.71 4.64 96.37
C TRP A 277 17.87 3.66 96.11
N ILE A 278 18.15 3.42 94.83
CA ILE A 278 19.16 2.48 94.34
C ILE A 278 20.18 3.26 93.51
N SER A 279 21.48 3.11 93.80
CA SER A 279 22.54 3.74 93.00
C SER A 279 22.54 3.18 91.58
N ILE A 280 22.71 4.07 90.60
CA ILE A 280 22.75 3.73 89.17
C ILE A 280 23.88 2.75 88.85
N ASP A 281 25.00 2.82 89.57
CA ASP A 281 26.15 1.90 89.40
C ASP A 281 25.82 0.43 89.74
N ARG A 282 24.65 0.18 90.35
CA ARG A 282 24.15 -1.18 90.64
C ARG A 282 23.24 -1.73 89.55
N VAL A 283 22.87 -0.93 88.56
CA VAL A 283 22.09 -1.39 87.41
C VAL A 283 23.03 -2.22 86.52
N ASN A 284 22.68 -3.48 86.31
CA ASN A 284 23.46 -4.39 85.48
C ASN A 284 22.99 -4.34 84.03
N TYR A 285 21.67 -4.24 83.82
CA TYR A 285 21.06 -4.36 82.51
C TYR A 285 19.89 -3.40 82.31
N TYR A 286 19.76 -2.88 81.10
CA TYR A 286 18.61 -2.10 80.64
C TYR A 286 17.76 -2.96 79.70
N LEU A 287 16.45 -3.09 79.96
CA LEU A 287 15.57 -3.88 79.11
C LEU A 287 15.24 -3.10 77.83
N VAL A 288 15.70 -3.61 76.69
CA VAL A 288 15.42 -3.01 75.37
C VAL A 288 14.11 -3.52 74.80
N ASP A 289 13.90 -4.84 74.90
CA ASP A 289 12.71 -5.48 74.36
C ASP A 289 12.29 -6.65 75.25
N LEU A 290 10.99 -6.91 75.30
CA LEU A 290 10.39 -7.99 76.07
C LEU A 290 9.64 -8.93 75.15
N ILE A 291 10.21 -10.10 74.93
CA ILE A 291 9.54 -11.17 74.20
C ILE A 291 8.60 -11.87 75.19
N LYS A 292 7.30 -11.69 75.02
CA LYS A 292 6.29 -12.28 75.92
C LYS A 292 6.05 -13.75 75.60
N ASN A 293 5.70 -14.53 76.63
CA ASN A 293 5.22 -15.92 76.49
C ASN A 293 6.16 -16.89 75.75
N VAL A 294 7.47 -16.70 75.83
CA VAL A 294 8.47 -17.53 75.12
C VAL A 294 8.53 -18.96 75.67
N ASN A 295 7.89 -19.22 76.82
CA ASN A 295 7.81 -20.54 77.45
C ASN A 295 6.35 -21.04 77.47
N MET A 296 5.80 -21.32 76.27
CA MET A 296 4.40 -21.71 76.08
C MET A 296 4.02 -22.99 76.86
N ASP A 297 4.95 -23.93 77.04
CA ASP A 297 4.72 -25.16 77.80
C ASP A 297 4.36 -24.88 79.27
N ARG A 298 4.87 -23.78 79.84
CA ARG A 298 4.56 -23.34 81.20
C ARG A 298 3.32 -22.43 81.28
N ALA A 299 2.78 -21.98 80.15
CA ALA A 299 1.55 -21.18 80.12
C ALA A 299 0.32 -22.03 80.48
N ALA A 300 0.24 -23.27 79.98
CA ALA A 300 -0.81 -24.22 80.34
C ALA A 300 -0.79 -24.54 81.84
N LEU A 301 0.39 -24.82 82.39
CA LEU A 301 0.60 -25.12 83.79
C LEU A 301 0.25 -23.94 84.72
N ARG A 302 0.52 -22.69 84.29
CA ARG A 302 0.09 -21.49 85.01
C ARG A 302 -1.44 -21.36 85.04
N ASN A 303 -2.11 -21.63 83.93
CA ASN A 303 -3.57 -21.60 83.89
C ASN A 303 -4.16 -22.65 84.84
N GLU A 304 -3.60 -23.87 84.87
CA GLU A 304 -3.98 -24.92 85.81
C GLU A 304 -3.78 -24.49 87.27
N VAL A 305 -2.61 -23.91 87.60
CA VAL A 305 -2.33 -23.42 88.97
C VAL A 305 -3.28 -22.30 89.37
N ASN A 306 -3.50 -21.32 88.50
CA ASN A 306 -4.41 -20.20 88.78
C ASN A 306 -5.86 -20.67 88.94
N GLU A 307 -6.30 -21.59 88.09
CA GLU A 307 -7.65 -22.16 88.17
C GLU A 307 -7.83 -22.99 89.45
N ALA A 308 -6.81 -23.77 89.84
CA ALA A 308 -6.80 -24.49 91.12
C ALA A 308 -6.83 -23.52 92.31
N TRP A 309 -6.05 -22.44 92.25
CA TRP A 309 -6.01 -21.42 93.28
C TRP A 309 -7.35 -20.68 93.39
N ASP A 310 -7.99 -20.34 92.27
CA ASP A 310 -9.30 -19.69 92.26
C ASP A 310 -10.41 -20.62 92.75
N LYS A 311 -10.37 -21.91 92.41
CA LYS A 311 -11.28 -22.92 92.99
C LYS A 311 -11.09 -23.00 94.50
N PHE A 312 -9.85 -23.05 94.98
CA PHE A 312 -9.55 -23.01 96.40
C PHE A 312 -10.07 -21.73 97.08
N ARG A 313 -9.81 -20.56 96.46
CA ARG A 313 -10.22 -19.25 96.97
C ARG A 313 -11.75 -19.12 97.06
N LYS A 314 -12.47 -19.54 96.01
CA LYS A 314 -13.95 -19.56 95.97
C LYS A 314 -14.53 -20.52 97.01
N PHE A 315 -13.96 -21.70 97.15
CA PHE A 315 -14.42 -22.67 98.16
C PHE A 315 -14.14 -22.21 99.59
N HIS A 316 -12.96 -21.65 99.84
CA HIS A 316 -12.62 -21.03 101.11
C HIS A 316 -13.60 -19.90 101.44
N HIS A 317 -13.88 -19.01 100.48
CA HIS A 317 -14.85 -17.93 100.66
C HIS A 317 -16.29 -18.44 100.85
N GLN A 318 -16.71 -19.54 100.21
CA GLN A 318 -18.02 -20.16 100.45
C GLN A 318 -18.18 -20.74 101.86
N ILE A 319 -17.12 -21.32 102.43
CA ILE A 319 -17.16 -21.93 103.77
C ILE A 319 -16.96 -20.90 104.87
N CYS A 320 -16.02 -19.98 104.66
CA CYS A 320 -15.53 -19.07 105.69
C CYS A 320 -16.10 -17.65 105.57
N GLY A 321 -16.82 -17.35 104.48
CA GLY A 321 -17.10 -15.97 104.09
C GLY A 321 -15.81 -15.18 103.85
N ASP A 322 -15.87 -13.87 104.04
CA ASP A 322 -14.70 -12.98 104.01
C ASP A 322 -13.81 -13.05 105.26
N ARG A 323 -13.99 -14.05 106.13
CA ARG A 323 -13.19 -14.15 107.37
C ARG A 323 -11.77 -14.64 107.06
N PRO A 324 -10.72 -13.93 107.51
CA PRO A 324 -9.34 -14.34 107.29
C PRO A 324 -9.00 -15.61 108.09
N SER A 325 -8.79 -16.71 107.36
CA SER A 325 -8.01 -17.95 107.60
C SER A 325 -7.91 -18.63 108.99
N GLY A 326 -8.51 -18.12 110.06
CA GLY A 326 -8.28 -18.60 111.43
C GLY A 326 -9.48 -19.21 112.15
N GLY A 327 -10.68 -19.26 111.56
CA GLY A 327 -11.91 -19.54 112.34
C GLY A 327 -13.06 -20.14 111.55
N CYS A 328 -12.82 -21.15 110.73
CA CYS A 328 -13.89 -21.85 110.00
C CYS A 328 -14.31 -23.11 110.76
N THR A 329 -15.40 -23.05 111.51
CA THR A 329 -16.03 -24.22 112.14
C THR A 329 -16.83 -24.96 111.08
N SER A 330 -16.36 -26.13 110.64
CA SER A 330 -17.01 -26.86 109.56
C SER A 330 -17.32 -28.31 109.94
N SER A 331 -18.49 -28.78 109.50
CA SER A 331 -18.94 -30.16 109.61
C SER A 331 -17.97 -31.12 108.91
N SER A 332 -17.91 -32.37 109.34
CA SER A 332 -16.93 -33.37 108.88
C SER A 332 -16.89 -33.58 107.36
N SER A 333 -17.96 -33.28 106.62
CA SER A 333 -18.01 -33.33 105.16
C SER A 333 -17.22 -32.21 104.48
N ASN A 334 -17.18 -31.02 105.08
CA ASN A 334 -16.51 -29.84 104.52
C ASN A 334 -14.98 -29.90 104.70
N VAL A 335 -14.51 -30.50 105.80
CA VAL A 335 -13.08 -30.71 106.05
C VAL A 335 -12.44 -31.63 105.00
N ARG A 336 -13.15 -32.67 104.56
CA ARG A 336 -12.65 -33.61 103.54
C ARG A 336 -12.48 -32.93 102.19
N ARG A 337 -13.51 -32.21 101.74
CA ARG A 337 -13.48 -31.45 100.47
C ARG A 337 -12.46 -30.30 100.50
N TRP A 338 -12.26 -29.68 101.67
CA TRP A 338 -11.22 -28.68 101.88
C TRP A 338 -9.81 -29.28 101.72
N LYS A 339 -9.54 -30.43 102.34
CA LYS A 339 -8.27 -31.15 102.16
C LYS A 339 -8.04 -31.61 100.72
N GLU A 340 -9.08 -32.06 100.02
CA GLU A 340 -8.98 -32.44 98.60
C GLU A 340 -8.65 -31.25 97.70
N LEU A 341 -9.30 -30.10 97.89
CA LEU A 341 -9.01 -28.88 97.12
C LEU A 341 -7.65 -28.28 97.47
N GLN A 342 -7.26 -28.35 98.74
CA GLN A 342 -5.93 -27.93 99.18
C GLN A 342 -4.85 -28.85 98.57
N CYS A 343 -5.04 -30.17 98.57
CA CYS A 343 -4.13 -31.10 97.88
C CYS A 343 -4.11 -30.86 96.37
N ALA A 344 -5.25 -30.64 95.71
CA ALA A 344 -5.27 -30.33 94.28
C ALA A 344 -4.49 -29.04 93.95
N ALA A 345 -4.65 -27.99 94.75
CA ALA A 345 -3.90 -26.75 94.61
C ALA A 345 -2.39 -26.94 94.86
N PHE A 346 -2.01 -27.67 95.92
CA PHE A 346 -0.60 -27.98 96.19
C PHE A 346 0.02 -28.86 95.12
N THR A 347 -0.67 -29.91 94.65
CA THR A 347 -0.19 -30.78 93.58
C THR A 347 -0.02 -30.01 92.27
N ALA A 348 -0.90 -29.07 91.94
CA ALA A 348 -0.73 -28.19 90.77
C ALA A 348 0.51 -27.28 90.91
N ILE A 349 0.70 -26.66 92.09
CA ILE A 349 1.87 -25.81 92.38
C ILE A 349 3.18 -26.62 92.35
N TYR A 350 3.17 -27.85 92.85
CA TYR A 350 4.34 -28.73 92.87
C TYR A 350 4.67 -29.30 91.48
N LYS A 351 3.67 -29.69 90.69
CA LYS A 351 3.85 -29.98 89.26
C LYS A 351 4.49 -28.79 88.53
N ALA A 352 4.11 -27.56 88.88
CA ALA A 352 4.75 -26.34 88.34
C ALA A 352 6.23 -26.16 88.71
N LYS A 353 6.70 -26.83 89.76
CA LYS A 353 8.11 -26.90 90.15
C LYS A 353 8.83 -28.16 89.67
N ASN A 354 8.20 -28.99 88.81
CA ASN A 354 8.70 -30.30 88.36
C ASN A 354 8.92 -31.33 89.51
N GLU A 355 8.21 -31.20 90.62
CA GLU A 355 8.26 -32.13 91.74
C GLU A 355 6.87 -32.74 91.95
N LEU A 356 6.73 -34.08 91.93
CA LEU A 356 5.44 -34.76 92.05
C LEU A 356 5.16 -35.08 93.52
N TYR A 357 4.14 -34.45 94.11
CA TYR A 357 3.71 -34.75 95.47
C TYR A 357 2.46 -35.64 95.47
N ILE A 358 2.54 -36.82 96.08
CA ILE A 358 1.41 -37.72 96.33
C ILE A 358 0.88 -37.43 97.73
N CYS A 359 -0.28 -36.78 97.84
CA CYS A 359 -1.01 -36.72 99.10
C CYS A 359 -1.53 -38.14 99.42
N ARG A 360 -1.11 -38.74 100.55
CA ARG A 360 -1.78 -39.90 101.15
C ARG A 360 -2.72 -39.45 102.26
#